data_AF-A0A4P9VRD2-F1
#
_entry.id   AF-A0A4P9VRD2-F1
#
_cell.length_a   1.000
_cell.length_b   1.000
_cell.length_c   1.000
_cell.angle_alpha   90.00
_cell.angle_beta   90.00
_cell.angle_gamma   90.00
#
_symmetry.space_group_name_H-M   'P 1'
#
loop_
_entity.id
_entity.type
_entity.pdbx_description
1 polymer ?
#
loop_
_entity_poly.entity_id
_entity_poly.type
_entity_poly.pdbx_seq_one_letter_code
_entity_poly.pdbx_strand_id
1 'polypeptide(L)'
;MYMADSQNLLFEKLDTNYAAGRELRDLINENSRWCAASKFGVVYKKKDVKGYVQLKFHFTDFEVDEIEGEKYQRFSFVVVESCGNEEQDVLKKEVKFDQFYFQNIVEKRLRYTKLAKSVLGG
;
A
#
# COMPACT_ATOMS: atom_id res chain seq x y z
N MET A 1 8.57 2.80 -15.64
CA MET A 1 8.61 2.80 -14.18
C MET A 1 8.66 4.23 -13.68
N TYR A 2 7.55 4.92 -13.81
CA TYR A 2 7.34 6.23 -13.20
C TYR A 2 6.77 5.97 -11.80
N MET A 3 7.66 5.93 -10.81
CA MET A 3 7.25 5.75 -9.42
C MET A 3 6.34 6.91 -9.01
N ALA A 4 5.12 6.61 -8.54
CA ALA A 4 4.46 7.51 -7.61
C ALA A 4 5.44 7.82 -6.47
N ASP A 5 5.52 9.07 -6.03
CA ASP A 5 6.51 9.55 -5.05
C ASP A 5 6.70 8.54 -3.92
N SER A 6 7.90 7.95 -3.85
CA SER A 6 8.22 6.97 -2.82
C SER A 6 8.15 7.63 -1.45
N GLN A 7 7.38 7.05 -0.55
CA GLN A 7 7.19 7.58 0.80
C GLN A 7 8.02 6.80 1.80
N ASN A 8 8.65 7.50 2.73
CA ASN A 8 9.41 6.88 3.81
C ASN A 8 8.44 6.33 4.88
N LEU A 9 8.61 5.07 5.25
CA LEU A 9 7.88 4.41 6.35
C LEU A 9 8.67 4.37 7.64
N LEU A 10 9.96 4.69 7.62
CA LEU A 10 10.77 4.63 8.82
C LEU A 10 10.31 5.69 9.82
N PHE A 11 10.05 5.27 11.06
CA PHE A 11 9.47 6.09 12.14
C PHE A 11 8.01 6.49 11.96
N GLU A 12 7.38 6.08 10.86
CA GLU A 12 5.94 6.22 10.68
C GLU A 12 5.17 5.20 11.51
N LYS A 13 3.88 5.49 11.72
CA LYS A 13 2.97 4.63 12.48
C LYS A 13 1.94 3.99 11.55
N LEU A 14 1.97 2.66 11.49
CA LEU A 14 0.95 1.86 10.83
C LEU A 14 -0.32 1.80 11.69
N ASP A 15 -1.50 1.89 11.05
CA ASP A 15 -2.76 1.77 11.76
C ASP A 15 -3.14 0.30 12.03
N THR A 16 -2.70 -0.21 13.16
CA THR A 16 -2.95 -1.59 13.58
C THR A 16 -4.38 -1.87 14.03
N ASN A 17 -5.28 -0.87 14.05
CA ASN A 17 -6.69 -1.09 14.32
C ASN A 17 -7.38 -1.79 13.13
N TYR A 18 -6.88 -1.57 11.91
CA TYR A 18 -7.36 -2.22 10.70
C TYR A 18 -6.60 -3.52 10.41
N ALA A 19 -7.29 -4.49 9.80
CA ALA A 19 -6.69 -5.76 9.42
C ALA A 19 -5.48 -5.58 8.48
N ALA A 20 -5.61 -4.70 7.49
CA ALA A 20 -4.53 -4.39 6.55
C ALA A 20 -3.29 -3.80 7.24
N GLY A 21 -3.46 -2.95 8.27
CA GLY A 21 -2.33 -2.39 9.01
C GLY A 21 -1.65 -3.41 9.93
N ARG A 22 -2.40 -4.39 10.47
CA ARG A 22 -1.81 -5.53 11.18
C ARG A 22 -1.03 -6.45 10.24
N GLU A 23 -1.61 -6.78 9.09
CA GLU A 23 -0.96 -7.58 8.06
C GLU A 23 0.35 -6.93 7.60
N LEU A 24 0.34 -5.63 7.32
CA LEU A 24 1.54 -4.89 6.93
C LEU A 24 2.61 -4.90 8.03
N ARG A 25 2.21 -4.72 9.30
CA ARG A 25 3.13 -4.82 10.45
C ARG A 25 3.79 -6.19 10.52
N ASP A 26 3.00 -7.26 10.35
CA ASP A 26 3.48 -8.63 10.48
C ASP A 26 4.42 -8.97 9.31
N LEU A 27 4.06 -8.62 8.08
CA LEU A 27 4.93 -8.77 6.91
C LEU A 27 6.26 -8.01 7.03
N ILE A 28 6.24 -6.79 7.58
CA ILE A 28 7.48 -6.05 7.85
C ILE A 28 8.35 -6.81 8.85
N ASN A 29 7.78 -7.30 9.94
CA ASN A 29 8.56 -8.04 10.95
C ASN A 29 9.08 -9.39 10.44
N GLU A 30 8.35 -10.05 9.54
CA GLU A 30 8.72 -11.34 8.94
C GLU A 30 9.83 -11.18 7.90
N ASN A 31 9.73 -10.19 7.02
CA ASN A 31 10.60 -10.10 5.83
C ASN A 31 11.72 -9.06 5.95
N SER A 32 11.58 -8.05 6.80
CA SER A 32 12.59 -6.99 6.92
C SER A 32 13.83 -7.49 7.68
N ARG A 33 14.99 -7.27 7.09
CA ARG A 33 16.30 -7.53 7.69
C ARG A 33 16.69 -6.41 8.64
N TRP A 34 16.44 -5.15 8.29
CA TRP A 34 16.97 -4.00 9.05
C TRP A 34 15.95 -3.21 9.87
N CYS A 35 14.67 -3.34 9.54
CA CYS A 35 13.58 -2.64 10.19
C CYS A 35 12.68 -3.61 10.96
N ALA A 36 11.92 -3.07 11.91
CA ALA A 36 10.89 -3.79 12.64
C ALA A 36 9.74 -2.85 12.94
N ALA A 37 8.57 -3.41 13.19
CA ALA A 37 7.39 -2.68 13.59
C ALA A 37 6.94 -3.13 14.99
N SER A 38 6.71 -2.17 15.88
CA SER A 38 6.24 -2.46 17.24
C SER A 38 4.82 -3.01 17.22
N LYS A 39 4.37 -3.56 18.35
CA LYS A 39 2.97 -4.02 18.50
C LYS A 39 1.94 -2.93 18.21
N PHE A 40 2.31 -1.65 18.37
CA PHE A 40 1.47 -0.47 18.13
C PHE A 40 1.65 0.15 16.74
N GLY A 41 2.37 -0.52 15.83
CA GLY A 41 2.54 -0.10 14.45
C GLY A 41 3.66 0.91 14.20
N VAL A 42 4.36 1.39 15.23
CA VAL A 42 5.53 2.27 15.04
C VAL A 42 6.67 1.48 14.40
N VAL A 43 7.12 1.91 13.23
CA VAL A 43 8.24 1.32 12.50
C VAL A 43 9.56 1.91 12.99
N TYR A 44 10.58 1.08 13.19
CA TYR A 44 11.88 1.51 13.69
C TYR A 44 13.01 0.65 13.13
N LYS A 45 14.23 1.18 13.17
CA LYS A 45 15.46 0.45 12.83
C LYS A 45 15.81 -0.53 13.95
N LYS A 46 16.15 -1.78 13.61
CA LYS A 46 16.66 -2.76 14.59
C LYS A 46 17.97 -2.26 15.24
N LYS A 47 18.14 -2.55 16.53
CA LYS A 47 19.22 -1.96 17.36
C LYS A 47 20.63 -2.39 16.94
N ASP A 48 20.75 -3.60 16.39
CA ASP A 48 21.99 -4.24 15.95
C ASP A 48 22.47 -3.76 14.57
N VAL A 49 21.64 -3.01 13.84
CA VAL A 49 21.97 -2.53 12.49
C VAL A 49 22.80 -1.25 12.55
N LYS A 50 24.07 -1.37 12.13
CA LYS A 50 24.99 -0.25 11.94
C LYS A 50 24.74 0.39 10.57
N GLY A 51 24.70 1.71 10.53
CA GLY A 51 24.49 2.48 9.30
C GLY A 51 23.13 3.15 9.19
N TYR A 52 22.98 3.86 8.07
CA TYR A 52 21.77 4.53 7.67
C TYR A 52 20.85 3.56 6.95
N VAL A 53 19.61 3.45 7.43
CA VAL A 53 18.59 2.55 6.91
C VAL A 53 17.44 3.38 6.37
N GLN A 54 16.88 2.98 5.24
CA GLN A 54 15.63 3.51 4.72
C GLN A 54 14.62 2.37 4.57
N LEU A 55 13.35 2.68 4.81
CA LEU A 55 12.23 1.82 4.46
C LEU A 55 11.27 2.68 3.67
N LYS A 56 11.03 2.36 2.41
CA LYS A 56 10.16 3.14 1.53
C LYS A 56 9.06 2.27 0.98
N PHE A 57 7.90 2.86 0.73
CA PHE A 57 6.90 2.24 -0.11
C PHE A 57 6.64 3.06 -1.37
N HIS A 58 6.22 2.37 -2.41
CA HIS A 58 5.72 2.97 -3.63
C HIS A 58 4.67 2.08 -4.28
N PHE A 59 3.89 2.66 -5.18
CA PHE A 59 3.03 1.92 -6.08
C PHE A 59 3.70 1.85 -7.45
N THR A 60 3.61 0.69 -8.11
CA THR A 60 4.05 0.56 -9.50
C THR A 60 3.11 1.29 -10.45
N ASP A 61 3.57 1.49 -11.69
CA ASP A 61 2.71 1.89 -12.79
C ASP A 61 1.53 0.91 -12.94
N PHE A 62 0.41 1.40 -13.49
CA PHE A 62 -0.71 0.55 -13.87
C PHE A 62 -0.36 -0.30 -15.09
N GLU A 63 -0.56 -1.59 -14.97
CA GLU A 63 -0.50 -2.57 -16.04
C GLU A 63 -1.94 -2.95 -16.44
N VAL A 64 -2.17 -3.19 -17.73
CA VAL A 64 -3.48 -3.62 -18.24
C VAL A 64 -3.34 -5.01 -18.81
N ASP A 65 -4.18 -5.92 -18.34
CA ASP A 65 -4.27 -7.28 -18.85
C ASP A 65 -5.64 -7.56 -19.42
N GLU A 66 -5.66 -8.42 -20.43
CA GLU A 66 -6.90 -8.90 -21.05
C GLU A 66 -6.99 -10.41 -20.83
N ILE A 67 -8.02 -10.84 -20.11
CA ILE A 67 -8.30 -12.25 -19.84
C ILE A 67 -9.71 -12.52 -20.36
N GLU A 68 -9.84 -13.42 -21.34
CA GLU A 68 -11.14 -13.82 -21.91
C GLU A 68 -11.99 -12.64 -22.47
N GLY A 69 -11.31 -11.56 -22.91
CA GLY A 69 -11.95 -10.34 -23.43
C GLY A 69 -12.32 -9.31 -22.36
N GLU A 70 -12.05 -9.59 -21.09
CA GLU A 70 -12.21 -8.66 -19.98
C GLU A 70 -10.89 -7.96 -19.65
N LYS A 71 -10.94 -6.63 -19.49
CA LYS A 71 -9.78 -5.80 -19.16
C LYS A 71 -9.65 -5.63 -17.66
N TYR A 72 -8.50 -6.05 -17.12
CA TYR A 72 -8.10 -5.89 -15.74
C TYR A 72 -6.98 -4.86 -15.66
N GLN A 73 -7.02 -4.01 -14.64
CA GLN A 73 -5.90 -3.14 -14.32
C GLN A 73 -5.17 -3.70 -13.10
N ARG A 74 -3.85 -3.71 -13.10
CA ARG A 74 -3.04 -4.21 -11.99
C ARG A 74 -1.99 -3.18 -11.64
N PHE A 75 -1.73 -3.02 -10.35
CA PHE A 75 -0.52 -2.38 -9.87
C PHE A 75 -0.06 -3.09 -8.61
N SER A 76 1.20 -2.90 -8.23
CA SER A 76 1.74 -3.47 -7.01
C SER A 76 2.01 -2.39 -5.98
N PHE A 77 1.67 -2.67 -4.73
CA PHE A 77 2.25 -1.99 -3.59
C PHE A 77 3.58 -2.68 -3.25
N VAL A 78 4.66 -1.91 -3.23
CA VAL A 78 6.01 -2.41 -2.97
C VAL A 78 6.58 -1.69 -1.77
N VAL A 79 7.14 -2.45 -0.83
CA VAL A 79 7.96 -1.92 0.27
C VAL A 79 9.39 -2.41 0.08
N VAL A 80 10.32 -1.47 0.06
CA VAL A 80 11.74 -1.70 -0.15
C VAL A 80 12.50 -1.17 1.05
N GLU A 81 13.50 -1.91 1.52
CA GLU A 81 14.45 -1.40 2.48
C GLU A 81 15.86 -1.33 1.90
N SER A 82 16.64 -0.37 2.37
CA SER A 82 18.04 -0.23 2.00
C SER A 82 18.91 0.11 3.20
N CYS A 83 20.14 -0.39 3.19
CA CYS A 83 21.17 -0.09 4.17
C CYS A 83 22.53 0.02 3.47
N GLY A 84 23.04 1.24 3.33
CA GLY A 84 24.25 1.51 2.54
C GLY A 84 24.03 1.21 1.05
N ASN A 85 24.74 0.23 0.51
CA ASN A 85 24.65 -0.18 -0.90
C ASN A 85 23.78 -1.43 -1.11
N GLU A 86 23.24 -2.02 -0.04
CA GLU A 86 22.32 -3.15 -0.13
C GLU A 86 20.88 -2.64 -0.15
N GLU A 87 20.07 -3.16 -1.07
CA GLU A 87 18.65 -2.89 -1.21
C GLU A 87 17.91 -4.22 -1.40
N GLN A 88 16.73 -4.35 -0.80
CA GLN A 88 15.87 -5.51 -0.99
C GLN A 88 14.39 -5.19 -0.83
N ASP A 89 13.56 -5.98 -1.51
CA ASP A 89 12.12 -5.97 -1.35
C ASP A 89 11.73 -6.61 -0.01
N VAL A 90 11.03 -5.86 0.82
CA VAL A 90 10.40 -6.38 2.05
C VAL A 90 9.08 -7.06 1.72
N LEU A 91 8.28 -6.46 0.85
CA LEU A 91 7.07 -7.10 0.33
C LEU A 91 6.63 -6.48 -0.99
N LYS A 92 5.96 -7.30 -1.79
CA LYS A 92 5.26 -6.87 -3.00
C LYS A 92 3.87 -7.49 -3.01
N LYS A 93 2.83 -6.65 -2.99
CA LYS A 93 1.43 -7.09 -3.03
C LYS A 93 0.77 -6.56 -4.29
N GLU A 94 0.33 -7.46 -5.15
CA GLU A 94 -0.43 -7.11 -6.35
C GLU A 94 -1.86 -6.72 -5.96
N VAL A 95 -2.32 -5.61 -6.51
CA VAL A 95 -3.69 -5.12 -6.38
C VAL A 95 -4.31 -5.18 -7.77
N LYS A 96 -5.31 -6.06 -7.92
CA LYS A 96 -6.10 -6.16 -9.15
C LYS A 96 -7.34 -5.27 -9.05
N PHE A 97 -7.50 -4.41 -10.03
CA PHE A 97 -8.66 -3.56 -10.24
C PHE A 97 -9.53 -4.18 -11.33
N ASP A 98 -10.72 -4.56 -10.91
CA ASP A 98 -11.83 -4.82 -11.82
C ASP A 98 -12.51 -3.49 -12.16
N GLN A 99 -12.44 -3.10 -13.43
CA GLN A 99 -13.03 -1.87 -13.94
C GLN A 99 -14.56 -1.83 -13.72
N PHE A 100 -15.25 -2.96 -13.78
CA PHE A 100 -16.69 -3.05 -13.53
C PHE A 100 -17.03 -2.81 -12.06
N TYR A 101 -16.24 -3.37 -11.14
CA TYR A 101 -16.41 -3.12 -9.71
C TYR A 101 -16.19 -1.64 -9.36
N PHE A 102 -15.14 -1.02 -9.93
CA PHE A 102 -14.86 0.40 -9.73
C PHE A 102 -15.98 1.30 -10.28
N GLN A 103 -16.43 1.06 -11.52
CA GLN A 103 -17.54 1.84 -12.10
C GLN A 103 -18.82 1.69 -11.28
N ASN A 104 -19.16 0.47 -10.83
CA ASN A 104 -20.32 0.24 -9.96
C ASN A 104 -20.22 0.98 -8.61
N ILE A 105 -19.04 1.03 -7.99
CA ILE A 105 -18.83 1.79 -6.75
C ILE A 105 -18.97 3.29 -6.99
N VAL A 106 -18.37 3.81 -8.05
CA VAL A 106 -18.46 5.23 -8.41
C VAL A 106 -19.92 5.61 -8.69
N GLU A 107 -20.65 4.79 -9.45
CA GLU A 107 -22.07 4.99 -9.69
C GLU A 107 -22.90 4.94 -8.41
N LYS A 108 -22.66 3.96 -7.52
CA LYS A 108 -23.32 3.91 -6.21
C LYS A 108 -23.06 5.18 -5.42
N ARG A 109 -21.81 5.67 -5.36
CA ARG A 109 -21.44 6.90 -4.66
C ARG A 109 -22.15 8.12 -5.25
N LEU A 110 -22.22 8.22 -6.58
CA LEU A 110 -22.96 9.29 -7.27
C LEU A 110 -24.46 9.23 -6.95
N ARG A 111 -25.06 8.03 -6.97
CA ARG A 111 -26.47 7.84 -6.58
C ARG A 111 -26.72 8.23 -5.14
N TYR A 112 -25.90 7.78 -4.19
CA TYR A 112 -26.02 8.16 -2.78
C TYR A 112 -25.84 9.66 -2.56
N THR A 113 -24.92 10.31 -3.29
CA THR A 113 -24.72 11.76 -3.20
C THR A 113 -25.90 12.53 -3.76
N LYS A 114 -26.49 12.08 -4.88
CA LYS A 114 -27.73 12.64 -5.42
C LYS A 114 -28.89 12.49 -4.44
N LEU A 115 -29.02 11.31 -3.83
CA LEU A 115 -30.07 11.01 -2.86
C LEU A 115 -29.91 11.83 -1.57
N ALA A 116 -28.68 11.98 -1.09
CA ALA A 116 -28.37 12.84 0.06
C ALA A 116 -28.72 14.31 -0.24
N LYS A 117 -28.41 14.80 -1.45
CA LYS A 117 -28.81 16.15 -1.87
C LYS A 117 -30.33 16.32 -1.97
N SER A 118 -31.07 15.30 -2.44
CA SER A 118 -32.54 15.37 -2.48
C SER A 118 -33.20 15.30 -1.11
N VAL A 119 -32.58 14.60 -0.14
CA VAL A 119 -33.10 14.48 1.23
C VAL A 119 -32.74 15.69 2.09
N LEU A 120 -31.56 16.29 1.88
CA LEU A 120 -31.08 17.44 2.66
C LEU A 120 -31.57 18.80 2.15
N GLY A 121 -32.49 18.82 1.17
CA GLY A 121 -33.08 20.05 0.65
C GLY A 121 -32.11 20.87 -0.19
N GLY A 122 -31.81 20.39 -1.39
CA GLY A 122 -31.42 21.25 -2.51
C GLY A 122 -32.64 21.85 -3.19
#